data_AF-J9H3V2-F1
#
_entry.id   AF-J9H3V2-F1
#
_cell.length_a   1.000
_cell.length_b   1.000
_cell.length_c   1.000
_cell.angle_alpha   90.00
_cell.angle_beta   90.00
_cell.angle_gamma   90.00
#
_symmetry.space_group_name_H-M   'P 1'
#
loop_
_entity.id
_entity.type
_entity.pdbx_description
1 polymer ?
#
loop_
_entity_poly.entity_id
_entity_poly.type
_entity_poly.pdbx_seq_one_letter_code
_entity_poly.pdbx_strand_id
1 'polypeptide(L)' 'MSNPKTEKREVDSIVECAGELKCDNLVIVTKNDKRTIEKDGYKIDVVPISEF' A
#
# COMPACT_ATOMS: atom_id res chain seq x y z
N MET A 1 3.38 1.59 9.88
CA MET A 1 2.58 2.84 9.77
C MET A 1 1.73 2.97 11.03
N SER A 2 2.11 3.84 11.96
CA SER A 2 1.51 3.87 13.30
C SER A 2 0.34 4.87 13.47
N ASN A 3 0.16 5.80 12.53
CA ASN A 3 -0.96 6.75 12.53
C ASN A 3 -1.98 6.37 11.44
N PRO A 4 -3.25 6.07 11.80
CA PRO A 4 -4.29 5.73 10.83
C PRO A 4 -4.53 6.81 9.76
N LYS A 5 -4.33 8.08 10.10
CA LYS A 5 -4.46 9.19 9.14
C LYS A 5 -3.36 9.15 8.08
N THR A 6 -2.14 8.83 8.48
CA THR A 6 -1.00 8.69 7.57
C THR A 6 -1.22 7.49 6.66
N GLU A 7 -1.60 6.34 7.23
CA GLU A 7 -1.90 5.13 6.45
C GLU A 7 -2.96 5.38 5.39
N LYS A 8 -4.08 6.01 5.78
CA LYS A 8 -5.15 6.34 4.84
C LYS A 8 -4.63 7.20 3.68
N ARG A 9 -3.83 8.22 3.97
CA ARG A 9 -3.26 9.11 2.94
C ARG A 9 -2.34 8.37 1.98
N GLU A 10 -1.41 7.55 2.48
CA GLU A 10 -0.49 6.81 1.61
C GLU A 10 -1.25 5.79 0.73
N VAL A 11 -2.27 5.15 1.29
CA VAL A 11 -3.12 4.20 0.58
C VAL A 11 -4.03 4.91 -0.44
N ASP A 12 -4.59 6.09 -0.12
CA ASP A 12 -5.33 6.92 -1.08
C ASP A 12 -4.43 7.28 -2.29
N SER A 13 -3.22 7.79 -2.04
CA SER A 13 -2.31 8.24 -3.10
C SER A 13 -1.83 7.10 -4.00
N ILE A 14 -1.52 5.92 -3.44
CA ILE A 14 -1.04 4.80 -4.28
C ILE A 14 -2.16 4.23 -5.17
N VAL A 15 -3.41 4.22 -4.68
CA VAL A 15 -4.57 3.75 -5.46
C VAL A 15 -4.90 4.72 -6.60
N GLU A 16 -4.83 6.03 -6.34
CA GLU A 16 -4.99 7.05 -7.37
C GLU A 16 -3.95 6.88 -8.49
N CYS A 17 -2.68 6.77 -8.14
CA CYS A 17 -1.60 6.53 -9.11
C CYS A 17 -1.78 5.19 -9.85
N ALA A 18 -2.26 4.14 -9.17
CA ALA A 18 -2.51 2.85 -9.79
C ALA A 18 -3.56 2.94 -10.90
N GLY A 19 -4.63 3.69 -10.66
CA GLY A 19 -5.68 3.94 -11.65
C GLY A 19 -5.19 4.72 -12.86
N GLU A 20 -4.35 5.74 -12.67
CA GLU A 20 -3.79 6.53 -13.76
C GLU A 20 -2.77 5.76 -14.59
N LEU A 21 -1.87 5.02 -13.92
CA LEU A 21 -0.76 4.32 -14.55
C LEU A 21 -1.12 2.89 -14.99
N LYS A 22 -2.35 2.43 -14.72
CA LYS A 22 -2.81 1.06 -14.98
C LYS A 22 -1.89 0.00 -14.36
N CYS A 23 -1.55 0.21 -13.10
CA CYS A 23 -0.70 -0.68 -12.33
C CYS A 23 -1.54 -1.60 -11.44
N ASP A 24 -1.36 -2.90 -11.59
CA ASP A 24 -2.13 -3.89 -10.84
C ASP A 24 -1.38 -4.44 -9.61
N ASN A 25 -0.05 -4.31 -9.58
CA ASN A 25 0.80 -4.83 -8.51
C ASN A 25 1.25 -3.69 -7.58
N LEU A 26 0.57 -3.53 -6.44
CA LEU A 26 0.83 -2.46 -5.47
C LEU A 26 1.50 -3.03 -4.23
N VAL A 27 2.67 -2.48 -3.88
CA VAL A 27 3.47 -2.91 -2.74
C VAL A 27 3.90 -1.72 -1.91
N ILE A 28 3.67 -1.76 -0.59
CA ILE A 28 4.19 -0.78 0.37
C ILE A 28 5.25 -1.47 1.22
N VAL A 29 6.49 -1.04 1.06
CA VAL A 29 7.60 -1.55 1.88
C VAL A 29 7.69 -0.75 3.18
N THR A 30 7.71 -1.46 4.30
CA THR A 30 7.81 -0.88 5.65
C THR A 30 8.99 -1.47 6.41
N LYS A 31 9.27 -0.96 7.62
CA LYS A 31 10.35 -1.51 8.44
C LYS A 31 10.04 -2.93 8.93
N ASN A 32 8.84 -3.13 9.50
CA ASN A 32 8.49 -4.36 10.22
C ASN A 32 7.01 -4.80 10.04
N ASP A 33 6.20 -4.09 9.24
CA ASP A 33 4.77 -4.43 9.09
C ASP A 33 4.58 -5.38 7.91
N LYS A 34 3.74 -6.41 8.14
CA LYS A 34 3.28 -7.35 7.12
C LYS A 34 1.77 -7.49 7.16
N ARG A 35 1.08 -7.13 6.07
CA ARG A 35 -0.38 -7.27 5.91
C ARG A 35 -0.80 -7.00 4.48
N THR A 36 -2.05 -7.31 4.15
CA THR A 36 -2.69 -6.92 2.89
C THR A 36 -3.77 -5.90 3.18
N ILE A 37 -3.87 -4.88 2.33
CA ILE A 37 -4.93 -3.86 2.35
C ILE A 37 -5.72 -3.98 1.05
N GLU A 38 -7.04 -4.07 1.15
CA GLU A 38 -7.95 -4.03 0.00
C GLU A 38 -8.66 -2.68 -0.05
N LYS A 39 -8.64 -2.05 -1.22
CA LYS A 39 -9.30 -0.76 -1.41
C LYS A 39 -9.61 -0.47 -2.87
N ASP A 40 -10.83 -0.03 -3.14
CA ASP A 40 -11.30 0.36 -4.48
C ASP A 40 -11.02 -0.70 -5.57
N GLY A 41 -11.05 -1.98 -5.18
CA GLY A 41 -10.76 -3.12 -6.05
C GLY A 41 -9.27 -3.45 -6.19
N TYR A 42 -8.37 -2.66 -5.62
CA TYR A 42 -6.94 -2.93 -5.58
C TYR A 42 -6.54 -3.71 -4.33
N LYS A 43 -5.58 -4.62 -4.52
CA LYS A 43 -4.87 -5.33 -3.45
C LYS A 43 -3.49 -4.72 -3.28
N ILE A 44 -3.19 -4.24 -2.08
CA ILE A 44 -1.91 -3.64 -1.72
C ILE A 44 -1.22 -4.51 -0.70
N ASP A 45 -0.04 -5.02 -1.04
CA ASP A 45 0.76 -5.83 -0.13
C ASP A 45 1.73 -4.95 0.66
N VAL A 46 1.52 -4.90 1.98
CA VAL A 46 2.41 -4.22 2.92
C VAL A 46 3.39 -5.26 3.44
N VAL A 47 4.68 -5.03 3.22
CA VAL A 47 5.74 -6.01 3.45
C VAL A 47 6.92 -5.36 4.16
N PRO A 48 7.60 -6.07 5.07
CA PRO A 48 8.78 -5.54 5.72
C PRO A 48 9.97 -5.57 4.76
N ILE A 49 10.88 -4.61 4.88
CA ILE A 49 12.09 -4.51 4.06
C ILE A 49 12.98 -5.75 4.17
N SER A 50 12.87 -6.51 5.26
CA SER A 50 13.59 -7.78 5.46
C SER A 50 13.15 -8.89 4.51
N GLU A 51 12.02 -8.74 3.81
CA GLU A 51 11.51 -9.71 2.82
C GLU A 51 11.87 -9.34 1.36
N PHE A 52 12.73 -8.32 1.18
CA PHE A 52 13.34 -7.93 -0.09
C PHE A 52 14.86 -8.14 -0.04
#